data_AF-A0A849KZX9-F1
#
_entry.id   AF-A0A849KZX9-F1
#
_cell.length_a   1.000
_cell.length_b   1.000
_cell.length_c   1.000
_cell.angle_alpha   90.00
_cell.angle_beta   90.00
_cell.angle_gamma   90.00
#
_symmetry.space_group_name_H-M   'P 1'
#
loop_
_entity.id
_entity.type
_entity.pdbx_description
1 polymer ?
#
loop_
_entity_poly.entity_id
_entity_poly.type
_entity_poly.pdbx_seq_one_letter_code
_entity_poly.pdbx_strand_id
1 'polypeptide(L)'
;MRLVGIDAPEVSEPRCDAERTTGYAARDRLRDLIATSVTIEIADRGERDKYRRPLVRLFVDGRDAGDLLMNEGLAVRWRPGSKAWNERFRHWCGNTSPAS
;
A
#
# COMPACT_ATOMS: atom_id res chain seq x y z
N MET A 1 -9.32 7.28 -2.07
CA MET A 1 -8.84 7.22 -0.67
C MET A 1 -7.44 6.64 -0.64
N ARG A 2 -6.72 6.79 0.46
CA ARG A 2 -5.40 6.21 0.71
C ARG A 2 -5.40 5.63 2.13
N LEU A 3 -5.03 4.35 2.26
CA LEU A 3 -4.78 3.74 3.56
C LEU A 3 -3.58 4.43 4.23
N VAL A 4 -3.78 4.94 5.44
CA VAL A 4 -2.72 5.58 6.22
C VAL A 4 -1.76 4.56 6.82
N GLY A 5 -0.55 5.01 7.15
CA GLY A 5 0.44 4.18 7.85
C GLY A 5 1.19 3.19 6.96
N ILE A 6 0.74 2.97 5.72
CA ILE A 6 1.37 2.03 4.78
C ILE A 6 1.65 2.65 3.41
N ASP A 7 2.71 2.20 2.74
CA ASP A 7 2.93 2.34 1.30
C ASP A 7 2.74 0.97 0.63
N ALA A 8 1.87 0.90 -0.37
CA ALA A 8 1.76 -0.24 -1.27
C ALA A 8 2.53 0.05 -2.58
N PRO A 9 3.01 -0.96 -3.30
CA PRO A 9 3.65 -0.79 -4.60
C PRO A 9 2.71 -0.15 -5.62
N GLU A 10 3.23 0.72 -6.49
CA GLU A 10 2.43 1.35 -7.53
C GLU A 10 2.16 0.40 -8.70
N VAL A 11 0.95 0.44 -9.24
CA VAL A 11 0.51 -0.44 -10.33
C VAL A 11 0.49 0.29 -11.68
N SER A 12 0.11 1.57 -11.68
CA SER A 12 -0.01 2.36 -12.92
C SER A 12 1.35 2.81 -13.45
N GLU A 13 2.26 3.19 -12.56
CA GLU A 13 3.60 3.68 -12.89
C GLU A 13 4.65 2.98 -11.99
N PRO A 14 4.81 1.65 -12.10
CA PRO A 14 5.80 0.92 -11.34
C PRO A 14 7.20 1.24 -11.86
N ARG A 15 8.19 1.22 -10.97
CA ARG A 15 9.59 1.49 -11.28
C ARG A 15 10.31 0.24 -11.80
N CYS A 16 9.72 -0.94 -11.64
CA CYS A 16 10.18 -2.22 -12.18
C CYS A 16 9.03 -3.26 -12.20
N ASP A 17 9.24 -4.39 -12.88
CA ASP A 17 8.22 -5.45 -13.01
C ASP A 17 7.92 -6.17 -11.68
N ALA A 18 8.93 -6.31 -10.82
CA ALA A 18 8.74 -6.89 -9.49
C ALA A 18 7.81 -6.01 -8.64
N GLU A 19 8.00 -4.69 -8.65
CA GLU A 19 7.10 -3.73 -8.01
C GLU A 19 5.68 -3.84 -8.54
N ARG A 20 5.51 -3.92 -9.87
CA ARG A 20 4.20 -4.11 -10.50
C ARG A 20 3.50 -5.37 -10.01
N THR A 21 4.25 -6.48 -9.94
CA THR A 21 3.74 -7.79 -9.52
C THR A 21 3.27 -7.75 -8.08
N THR A 22 4.10 -7.20 -7.17
CA THR A 22 3.71 -7.02 -5.76
C THR A 22 2.53 -6.04 -5.63
N GLY A 23 2.45 -5.01 -6.47
CA GLY A 23 1.35 -4.05 -6.48
C GLY A 23 0.02 -4.70 -6.86
N TYR A 24 0.02 -5.59 -7.85
CA TYR A 24 -1.16 -6.39 -8.17
C TYR A 24 -1.55 -7.36 -7.06
N ALA A 25 -0.57 -8.04 -6.46
CA ALA A 25 -0.82 -8.92 -5.31
C ALA A 25 -1.43 -8.16 -4.12
N ALA A 26 -0.92 -6.96 -3.80
CA ALA A 26 -1.45 -6.09 -2.75
C ALA A 26 -2.90 -5.66 -3.04
N ARG A 27 -3.18 -5.26 -4.29
CA ARG A 27 -4.53 -4.86 -4.74
C ARG A 27 -5.52 -6.02 -4.63
N ASP A 28 -5.14 -7.19 -5.14
CA ASP A 28 -6.03 -8.34 -5.20
C ASP A 28 -6.25 -8.91 -3.80
N ARG A 29 -5.22 -8.93 -2.95
CA ARG A 29 -5.37 -9.28 -1.54
C ARG A 29 -6.31 -8.35 -0.79
N LEU A 30 -6.22 -7.03 -0.99
CA LEU A 30 -7.14 -6.08 -0.36
C LEU A 30 -8.59 -6.32 -0.81
N ARG A 31 -8.80 -6.67 -2.08
CA ARG A 31 -10.13 -7.05 -2.60
C ARG A 31 -10.65 -8.31 -1.94
N ASP A 32 -9.79 -9.33 -1.78
CA ASP A 32 -10.18 -10.57 -1.12
C ASP A 32 -10.57 -10.32 0.33
N LEU A 33 -9.76 -9.56 1.08
CA LEU A 33 -10.06 -9.18 2.46
C LEU A 33 -11.44 -8.51 2.59
N ILE A 34 -11.75 -7.58 1.70
CA ILE A 34 -13.05 -6.90 1.64
C ILE A 34 -14.17 -7.89 1.29
N ALA A 35 -13.97 -8.70 0.25
CA ALA A 35 -14.99 -9.61 -0.27
C ALA A 35 -15.35 -10.75 0.70
N THR A 36 -14.40 -11.17 1.54
CA THR A 36 -14.60 -12.25 2.51
C THR A 36 -15.00 -11.76 3.90
N SER A 37 -14.90 -10.46 4.17
CA SER A 37 -15.23 -9.90 5.48
C SER A 37 -16.74 -9.83 5.73
N VAL A 38 -17.15 -10.05 6.97
CA VAL A 38 -18.52 -9.85 7.44
C VAL A 38 -18.75 -8.38 7.76
N THR A 39 -17.75 -7.71 8.36
CA THR A 39 -17.84 -6.29 8.69
C THR A 39 -16.71 -5.49 8.05
N ILE A 40 -17.07 -4.29 7.58
CA ILE A 40 -16.16 -3.32 7.01
C ILE A 40 -16.39 -1.98 7.70
N GLU A 41 -15.31 -1.40 8.22
CA GLU A 41 -15.33 -0.07 8.84
C GLU A 41 -14.26 0.82 8.21
N ILE A 42 -14.62 2.07 7.92
CA ILE A 42 -13.69 3.08 7.40
C ILE A 42 -13.60 4.20 8.43
N ALA A 43 -12.42 4.39 9.00
CA ALA A 43 -12.12 5.53 9.86
C ALA A 43 -11.42 6.62 9.03
N ASP A 44 -12.18 7.63 8.61
CA ASP A 44 -11.65 8.82 7.93
C ASP A 44 -10.97 9.74 8.94
N ARG A 45 -9.74 10.20 8.63
CA ARG A 45 -9.03 11.15 9.48
C ARG A 45 -9.49 12.61 9.30
N GLY A 46 -10.33 12.88 8.30
CA GLY A 46 -10.67 14.26 7.89
C GLY A 46 -9.53 14.95 7.14
N GLU A 47 -8.46 14.22 6.81
CA GLU A 47 -7.26 14.71 6.16
C GLU A 47 -7.18 14.23 4.70
N ARG A 48 -6.40 14.94 3.88
CA ARG A 48 -6.18 14.58 2.47
C ARG A 48 -4.70 14.63 2.15
N ASP A 49 -4.26 13.74 1.26
CA ASP A 49 -2.89 13.84 0.72
C ASP A 49 -2.75 14.96 -0.33
N LYS A 50 -1.54 15.15 -0.84
CA LYS A 50 -1.23 16.15 -1.89
C LYS A 50 -2.02 15.96 -3.19
N TYR A 51 -2.60 14.78 -3.41
CA TYR A 51 -3.45 14.47 -4.55
C TYR A 51 -4.94 14.57 -4.21
N ARG A 52 -5.28 15.16 -3.06
CA ARG A 52 -6.64 15.33 -2.50
C ARG A 52 -7.36 14.02 -2.19
N ARG A 53 -6.65 12.89 -2.09
CA ARG A 53 -7.24 11.61 -1.68
C ARG A 53 -7.52 11.63 -0.17
N PRO A 54 -8.71 11.23 0.30
CA PRO A 54 -8.97 11.07 1.73
C PRO A 54 -8.00 10.08 2.36
N LEU A 55 -7.50 10.41 3.55
CA LEU A 55 -6.62 9.57 4.36
C LEU A 55 -7.46 8.77 5.36
N VAL A 56 -7.48 7.45 5.20
CA VAL A 56 -8.37 6.57 5.98
C VAL A 56 -7.64 5.37 6.57
N ARG A 57 -8.18 4.79 7.65
CA ARG A 57 -7.95 3.39 8.00
C ARG A 57 -9.13 2.56 7.54
N LEU A 58 -8.86 1.35 7.06
CA LEU A 58 -9.88 0.36 6.70
C LEU A 58 -9.73 -0.81 7.65
N PHE A 59 -10.83 -1.20 8.29
CA PHE A 59 -10.89 -2.38 9.13
C PHE A 59 -11.80 -3.42 8.47
N VAL A 60 -11.34 -4.66 8.43
CA VAL A 60 -12.06 -5.85 7.97
C VAL A 60 -12.16 -6.82 9.13
N ASP A 61 -13.38 -7.17 9.54
CA ASP A 61 -13.65 -7.99 10.72
C ASP A 61 -12.88 -7.51 11.98
N GLY A 62 -12.85 -6.19 12.18
CA GLY A 62 -12.16 -5.52 13.29
C GLY A 62 -10.62 -5.44 13.17
N ARG A 63 -10.02 -5.88 12.06
CA ARG A 63 -8.56 -5.87 11.84
C ARG A 63 -8.17 -4.82 10.82
N ASP A 64 -7.10 -4.04 11.09
CA ASP A 64 -6.61 -3.02 10.16
C ASP A 64 -6.06 -3.68 8.88
N ALA A 65 -6.69 -3.43 7.74
CA ALA A 65 -6.32 -4.02 6.46
C ALA A 65 -4.91 -3.62 6.02
N GLY A 66 -4.45 -2.42 6.39
CA GLY A 66 -3.08 -1.99 6.10
C GLY A 66 -2.04 -2.82 6.86
N ASP A 67 -2.31 -3.12 8.13
CA ASP A 67 -1.44 -4.00 8.94
C ASP A 67 -1.43 -5.43 8.39
N LEU A 68 -2.57 -5.94 7.90
CA LEU A 68 -2.62 -7.24 7.22
C LEU A 68 -1.73 -7.28 5.99
N LEU A 69 -1.83 -6.28 5.11
CA LEU A 69 -0.98 -6.19 3.92
C LEU A 69 0.51 -6.08 4.28
N MET A 70 0.87 -5.34 5.34
CA MET A 70 2.26 -5.28 5.81
C MET A 70 2.77 -6.63 6.32
N ASN A 71 1.97 -7.33 7.14
CA ASN A 71 2.35 -8.64 7.68
C ASN A 71 2.52 -9.70 6.60
N GLU A 72 1.79 -9.56 5.49
CA GLU A 72 1.89 -10.43 4.31
C GLU A 72 2.99 -9.99 3.33
N GLY A 73 3.75 -8.92 3.63
CA GLY A 73 4.82 -8.42 2.75
C GLY A 73 4.34 -7.70 1.48
N LEU A 74 3.05 -7.33 1.44
CA LEU A 74 2.40 -6.67 0.30
C LEU A 74 2.38 -5.14 0.43
N ALA A 75 2.73 -4.63 1.60
CA ALA A 75 2.93 -3.21 1.86
C ALA A 75 4.09 -3.01 2.85
N VAL A 76 4.58 -1.78 2.95
CA VAL A 76 5.57 -1.39 3.96
C VAL A 76 5.06 -0.22 4.78
N ARG A 77 5.66 0.02 5.95
CA ARG A 77 5.32 1.20 6.75
C ARG A 77 5.61 2.48 5.98
N TRP A 78 4.63 3.37 5.93
CA TRP A 78 4.78 4.67 5.31
C TRP A 78 5.86 5.50 6.02
N ARG A 79 6.77 6.07 5.23
CA ARG A 79 7.75 7.07 5.69
C ARG A 79 7.92 8.16 4.64
N PRO A 80 8.03 9.44 5.06
CA PRO A 80 8.22 10.56 4.14
C PRO A 80 9.68 10.65 3.66
N GLY A 81 9.89 11.43 2.59
CA GLY A 81 11.22 11.81 2.11
C GLY A 81 11.85 10.85 1.08
N SER A 82 12.89 11.35 0.41
CA SER A 82 13.62 10.65 -0.66
C SER A 82 14.32 9.39 -0.19
N LYS A 83 14.83 9.37 1.05
CA LYS A 83 15.45 8.18 1.65
C LYS A 83 14.47 7.00 1.70
N ALA A 84 13.26 7.23 2.22
CA ALA A 84 12.21 6.22 2.28
C ALA A 84 11.76 5.79 0.86
N TRP A 85 11.70 6.73 -0.09
CA TRP A 85 11.40 6.42 -1.48
C TRP A 85 12.42 5.46 -2.11
N ASN A 86 13.71 5.70 -1.89
CA ASN A 86 14.80 4.83 -2.33
C ASN A 86 14.80 3.47 -1.61
N GLU A 87 14.45 3.43 -0.32
CA GLU A 87 14.29 2.18 0.43
C GLU A 87 13.18 1.31 -0.16
N ARG A 88 12.01 1.90 -0.48
CA ARG A 88 10.91 1.20 -1.15
C ARG A 88 11.30 0.67 -2.52
N PHE A 89 12.04 1.48 -3.30
CA PHE A 89 12.57 1.06 -4.59
C PHE A 89 13.42 -0.21 -4.43
N ARG A 90 14.42 -0.19 -3.54
CA ARG A 90 15.27 -1.36 -3.28
C ARG A 90 14.50 -2.55 -2.73
N HIS A 91 13.47 -2.31 -1.93
CA HIS A 91 12.66 -3.38 -1.35
C HIS A 91 11.87 -4.16 -2.41
N TRP A 92 11.25 -3.47 -3.38
CA TRP A 92 10.43 -4.14 -4.41
C TRP A 92 11.21 -4.47 -5.69
N CYS A 93 12.18 -3.64 -6.07
CA CYS A 93 12.96 -3.83 -7.29
C CYS A 93 14.31 -4.51 -7.05
N GLY A 94 14.77 -4.62 -5.81
CA GLY A 94 16.12 -5.10 -5.52
C GLY A 94 17.19 -4.08 -5.93
N ASN A 95 18.39 -4.56 -6.25
CA ASN A 95 19.52 -3.72 -6.68
C ASN A 95 19.51 -3.37 -8.18
N THR A 96 18.40 -3.59 -8.89
CA THR A 96 18.30 -3.18 -10.30
C THR A 96 18.27 -1.65 -10.37
N SER A 97 19.18 -1.04 -11.14
CA SER A 97 19.06 0.37 -11.50
C SER A 97 17.68 0.62 -12.14
N PRO A 98 17.01 1.76 -11.85
CA PRO A 98 15.79 2.09 -12.57
C PRO A 98 16.12 2.17 -14.06
N ALA A 99 15.27 1.58 -14.90
CA ALA A 99 15.42 1.66 -16.34
C ALA A 99 15.57 3.14 -16.75
N SER A 100 16.59 3.41 -17.56
CA SER A 100 16.94 4.74 -18.06
C SER A 100 15.83 5.37 -18.88
#